data_AF-A0A3S4JE97-F1
#
_entry.id   AF-A0A3S4JE97-F1
#
_cell.length_a   1.000
_cell.length_b   1.000
_cell.length_c   1.000
_cell.angle_alpha   90.00
_cell.angle_beta   90.00
_cell.angle_gamma   90.00
#
_symmetry.space_group_name_H-M   'P 1'
#
loop_
_entity.id
_entity.type
_entity.pdbx_description
1 polymer ?
#
loop_
_entity_poly.entity_id
_entity_poly.type
_entity_poly.pdbx_seq_one_letter_code
_entity_poly.pdbx_strand_id
1 'polypeptide(L)' 'MAMAEKEGLRKGCVHGLVDTFSFQALPFYEKQGYILQMSLPDFPKVGSQRHYLIKPGL' A
#
# COMPACT_ATOMS: atom_id res chain seq x y z
N MET A 1 -1.36 4.78 10.31
CA MET A 1 -1.35 5.26 8.91
C MET A 1 -1.42 6.78 8.86
N ALA A 2 -2.53 7.40 9.29
CA ALA A 2 -2.73 8.85 9.22
C ALA A 2 -1.58 9.72 9.76
N MET A 3 -0.93 9.34 10.88
CA MET A 3 0.22 10.09 11.40
C MET A 3 1.42 10.10 10.45
N ALA A 4 1.74 8.96 9.84
CA ALA A 4 2.83 8.86 8.87
C ALA A 4 2.50 9.62 7.59
N GLU A 5 1.24 9.55 7.13
CA GLU A 5 0.76 10.30 5.96
C GLU A 5 0.88 11.81 6.17
N LYS A 6 0.40 12.30 7.33
CA LYS A 6 0.49 13.71 7.70
C LYS A 6 1.94 14.22 7.78
N GLU A 7 2.85 13.40 8.28
CA GLU A 7 4.27 13.75 8.30
C GLU A 7 4.90 13.75 6.90
N GLY A 8 4.47 12.85 6.02
CA GLY A 8 4.83 12.84 4.60
C GLY A 8 4.43 14.14 3.91
N LEU A 9 3.16 14.56 4.08
CA LEU A 9 2.66 15.85 3.59
C LEU A 9 3.54 17.02 4.03
N ARG A 10 3.83 17.08 5.33
CA ARG A 10 4.64 18.15 5.91
C ARG A 10 6.04 18.22 5.31
N LYS A 11 6.56 17.08 4.84
CA LYS A 11 7.87 16.96 4.17
C LYS A 11 7.81 17.11 2.66
N GLY A 12 6.63 17.37 2.09
CA GLY A 12 6.45 17.52 0.64
C GLY A 12 6.42 16.20 -0.12
N CYS A 13 6.13 15.07 0.55
CA CYS A 13 5.78 13.85 -0.15
C CYS A 13 4.50 14.08 -0.98
N VAL A 14 4.44 13.46 -2.15
CA VAL A 14 3.32 13.60 -3.09
C VAL A 14 2.52 12.29 -3.23
N HIS A 15 3.11 11.18 -2.80
CA HIS A 15 2.54 9.84 -2.86
C HIS A 15 2.93 9.04 -1.62
N GLY A 16 2.07 8.10 -1.25
CA GLY A 16 2.39 7.00 -0.33
C GLY A 16 2.56 5.72 -1.09
N LEU A 17 3.45 4.85 -0.61
CA LEU A 17 3.64 3.51 -1.11
C LEU A 17 3.54 2.54 0.07
N VAL A 18 2.79 1.46 -0.12
CA VAL A 18 2.74 0.33 0.81
C VAL A 18 2.74 -0.97 0.03
N ASP A 19 3.37 -1.99 0.59
CA ASP A 19 3.15 -3.37 0.18
C ASP A 19 2.45 -4.18 1.28
N THR A 20 1.60 -5.13 0.87
CA THR A 20 0.89 -6.04 1.77
C THR A 20 0.77 -7.41 1.13
N PHE A 21 0.90 -8.48 1.91
CA PHE A 21 0.66 -9.83 1.41
C PHE A 21 -0.84 -10.13 1.27
N SER A 22 -1.17 -11.14 0.46
CA SER A 22 -2.54 -11.61 0.22
C SER A 22 -3.22 -12.18 1.48
N PHE A 23 -2.42 -12.69 2.42
CA PHE A 23 -2.87 -13.12 3.75
C PHE A 23 -2.83 -12.00 4.80
N GLN A 24 -2.51 -10.77 4.39
CA GLN A 24 -2.57 -9.57 5.22
C GLN A 24 -3.77 -8.70 4.81
N ALA A 25 -3.63 -7.38 4.82
CA ALA A 25 -4.75 -6.45 4.94
C ALA A 25 -4.96 -5.60 3.67
N LEU A 26 -5.06 -6.23 2.49
CA LEU A 26 -5.35 -5.50 1.24
C LEU A 26 -6.61 -4.61 1.34
N PRO A 27 -7.78 -5.12 1.79
CA PRO A 27 -8.99 -4.30 1.90
C PRO A 27 -8.88 -3.15 2.91
N PHE A 28 -7.97 -3.23 3.88
CA PHE A 28 -7.74 -2.15 4.85
C PHE A 28 -7.07 -0.95 4.19
N TYR A 29 -6.10 -1.17 3.31
CA TYR A 29 -5.42 -0.09 2.58
C TYR A 29 -6.31 0.51 1.50
N GLU A 30 -7.08 -0.30 0.78
CA GLU A 30 -8.05 0.16 -0.22
C GLU A 30 -9.09 1.12 0.40
N LYS A 31 -9.63 0.77 1.58
CA LYS A 31 -10.55 1.64 2.34
C LYS A 31 -9.94 2.97 2.77
N GLN A 32 -8.61 3.09 2.82
CA GLN A 32 -7.89 4.33 3.16
C GLN A 32 -7.49 5.15 1.93
N GLY A 33 -7.93 4.74 0.73
CA GLY A 33 -7.67 5.42 -0.53
C GLY A 33 -6.37 5.01 -1.22
N TYR A 34 -5.76 3.90 -0.81
CA TYR A 34 -4.64 3.31 -1.57
C TYR A 34 -5.20 2.53 -2.76
N ILE A 35 -4.49 2.62 -3.89
CA ILE A 35 -4.88 2.07 -5.18
C ILE A 35 -3.86 0.99 -5.54
N LEU A 36 -4.33 -0.24 -5.75
CA LEU A 36 -3.49 -1.35 -6.22
C LEU A 36 -2.89 -1.02 -7.58
N GLN A 37 -1.56 -1.12 -7.68
CA GLN A 37 -0.82 -0.93 -8.93
C GLN A 37 -0.36 -2.26 -9.52
N MET A 38 0.10 -3.17 -8.65
CA MET A 38 0.67 -4.44 -9.07
C MET A 38 0.51 -5.50 -7.97
N SER A 39 0.35 -6.75 -8.38
CA SER A 39 0.49 -7.93 -7.52
C SER A 39 1.63 -8.80 -8.03
N LEU A 40 2.57 -9.16 -7.15
CA LEU A 40 3.60 -10.16 -7.43
C LEU A 40 3.07 -11.54 -7.00
N PRO A 41 2.79 -12.47 -7.93
CA PRO A 41 2.34 -13.80 -7.59
C PRO A 41 3.47 -14.66 -7.00
N ASP A 42 3.07 -15.73 -6.31
CA ASP A 42 3.92 -16.77 -5.72
C ASP A 42 5.03 -16.24 -4.79
N PHE A 43 4.74 -15.15 -4.10
CA PHE A 43 5.67 -14.52 -3.16
C PHE A 43 5.00 -14.29 -1.79
N PRO A 44 5.64 -14.66 -0.67
CA PRO A 44 6.98 -15.27 -0.55
C PRO A 44 6.95 -16.79 -0.78
N LYS A 45 5.78 -17.37 -1.07
CA LYS A 45 5.53 -18.79 -1.30
C LYS A 45 4.50 -18.95 -2.41
N VAL A 46 4.54 -20.08 -3.11
CA VAL A 46 3.53 -20.46 -4.11
C VAL A 46 2.12 -20.33 -3.53
N GLY A 47 1.23 -19.67 -4.27
CA GLY A 47 -0.15 -19.38 -3.86
C GLY A 47 -0.34 -18.12 -3.00
N SER A 48 0.75 -17.48 -2.54
CA SER A 48 0.69 -16.16 -1.90
C SER A 48 0.97 -15.04 -2.90
N GLN A 49 0.50 -13.82 -2.61
CA GLN A 49 0.82 -12.65 -3.42
C GLN A 49 1.33 -11.51 -2.54
N ARG A 50 2.21 -10.66 -3.08
CA ARG A 50 2.51 -9.34 -2.52
C ARG A 50 1.89 -8.27 -3.39
N HIS A 51 1.02 -7.47 -2.82
CA HIS A 51 0.35 -6.34 -3.45
C HIS A 51 1.13 -5.06 -3.19
N TYR A 52 1.33 -4.24 -4.21
CA TYR A 52 1.92 -2.91 -4.10
C TYR A 52 0.86 -1.87 -4.42
N LEU A 53 0.63 -0.96 -3.49
CA LEU A 53 -0.40 0.07 -3.58
C LEU A 53 0.21 1.45 -3.40
N ILE A 54 -0.36 2.42 -4.12
CA ILE A 54 -0.02 3.83 -3.96
C ILE A 54 -1.22 4.63 -3.47
N LYS A 55 -0.98 5.70 -2.72
CA LYS A 55 -1.98 6.73 -2.43
C LYS A 55 -1.53 8.06 -3.02
N PRO A 56 -2.19 8.59 -4.06
CA PRO A 56 -1.85 9.89 -4.65
C PRO A 56 -2.31 11.04 -3.76
N GLY A 57 -1.66 12.20 -3.93
CA GLY A 57 -1.99 13.40 -3.17
C GLY A 57 -1.77 13.20 -1.68
N LEU A 58 -0.73 12.43 -1.35
CA LEU A 58 -0.43 12.09 0.03
C LEU A 58 -0.17 13.33 0.82
#